data_AF-A0A1S8NAR0-F1
#
_entry.id   AF-A0A1S8NAR0-F1
#
_cell.length_a   1.000
_cell.length_b   1.000
_cell.length_c   1.000
_cell.angle_alpha   90.00
_cell.angle_beta   90.00
_cell.angle_gamma   90.00
#
_symmetry.space_group_name_H-M   'P 1'
#
loop_
_entity.id
_entity.type
_entity.pdbx_description
1 polymer ?
#
loop_
_entity_poly.entity_id
_entity_poly.type
_entity_poly.pdbx_seq_one_letter_code
_entity_poly.pdbx_strand_id
1 'polypeptide(L)'
;MSILFTILSFILTLVIILGIYVLCRKFIFTKVRINKWIPLSIAIVLFIVQMFLPTNNIYVRYILPLFPVLFFLWFMDIMQTGKAKNKEKQIIIKPKAKPNRVKNKNK
;
A
#
# COMPACT_ATOMS: atom_id res chain seq x y z
N MET A 1 0.68 33.60 -16.73
CA MET A 1 0.91 32.15 -16.91
C MET A 1 -0.36 31.53 -17.46
N SER A 2 -0.33 30.91 -18.64
CA SER A 2 -1.54 30.34 -19.23
C SER A 2 -2.04 29.14 -18.42
N ILE A 3 -3.35 28.92 -18.42
CA ILE A 3 -4.00 27.78 -17.77
C ILE A 3 -3.39 26.45 -18.24
N LEU A 4 -3.02 26.37 -19.52
CA LEU A 4 -2.35 25.21 -20.12
C LEU A 4 -1.02 24.87 -19.45
N PHE A 5 -0.17 25.86 -19.15
CA PHE A 5 1.08 25.63 -18.44
C PHE A 5 0.85 25.13 -16.99
N THR A 6 -0.20 25.61 -16.34
CA THR A 6 -0.57 25.17 -14.98
C THR A 6 -0.98 23.71 -14.99
N ILE A 7 -1.86 23.32 -15.92
CA ILE A 7 -2.31 21.92 -16.10
C ILE A 7 -1.11 21.01 -16.40
N LEU A 8 -0.22 21.42 -17.31
CA LEU A 8 0.96 20.64 -17.67
C LEU A 8 1.89 20.42 -16.47
N SER A 9 2.12 21.48 -15.68
CA SER A 9 2.96 21.38 -14.48
C SER A 9 2.39 20.42 -13.43
N PHE A 10 1.06 20.39 -13.28
CA PHE A 10 0.37 19.47 -12.37
C PHE A 10 0.52 18.02 -12.81
N ILE A 11 0.30 17.74 -14.10
CA ILE A 11 0.49 16.40 -14.69
C ILE A 11 1.93 15.94 -14.47
N LEU A 12 2.91 16.81 -14.72
CA LEU A 12 4.32 16.49 -14.54
C LEU A 12 4.62 16.11 -13.07
N THR A 13 4.15 16.90 -12.10
CA THR A 13 4.31 16.57 -10.68
C THR A 13 3.64 15.24 -10.31
N LEU A 14 2.49 14.92 -10.89
CA LEU A 14 1.79 13.65 -10.64
C LEU A 14 2.61 12.46 -11.13
N VAL A 15 3.15 12.55 -12.36
CA VAL A 15 4.03 11.51 -12.93
C VAL A 15 5.28 11.31 -12.05
N ILE A 16 5.89 12.40 -11.57
CA ILE A 16 7.06 12.33 -10.69
C ILE A 16 6.72 11.61 -9.38
N ILE A 17 5.60 11.96 -8.73
CA ILE A 17 5.16 11.31 -7.48
C ILE A 17 4.94 9.81 -7.70
N LEU A 18 4.26 9.41 -8.77
CA LEU A 18 4.04 8.00 -9.09
C LEU A 18 5.35 7.26 -9.36
N GLY A 19 6.29 7.88 -10.09
CA GLY A 19 7.62 7.31 -10.33
C GLY A 19 8.39 7.06 -9.03
N ILE A 20 8.44 8.06 -8.14
CA ILE A 20 9.06 7.93 -6.81
C ILE A 20 8.36 6.84 -5.99
N TYR A 21 7.02 6.80 -6.02
CA TYR A 21 6.25 5.81 -5.30
C TYR A 21 6.57 4.37 -5.75
N VAL A 22 6.66 4.12 -7.05
CA VAL A 22 7.02 2.79 -7.59
C VAL A 22 8.41 2.35 -7.12
N LEU A 23 9.38 3.28 -7.10
CA LEU A 23 10.72 3.03 -6.57
C LEU A 23 10.67 2.71 -5.07
N CYS A 24 10.03 3.56 -4.25
CA CYS A 24 9.87 3.34 -2.81
C CYS A 24 9.18 2.01 -2.51
N ARG A 25 8.16 1.65 -3.31
CA ARG A 25 7.47 0.36 -3.17
C ARG A 25 8.41 -0.81 -3.38
N LYS A 26 9.22 -0.78 -4.45
CA LYS A 26 10.14 -1.86 -4.79
C LYS A 26 11.24 -2.04 -3.73
N PHE A 27 11.82 -0.95 -3.23
CA PHE A 27 13.00 -1.00 -2.37
C PHE A 27 12.69 -1.01 -0.87
N ILE A 28 11.71 -0.22 -0.42
CA ILE A 28 11.46 0.04 1.00
C ILE A 28 10.21 -0.72 1.46
N PHE A 29 9.09 -0.55 0.78
CA PHE A 29 7.78 -1.03 1.28
C PHE A 29 7.64 -2.55 1.26
N THR A 30 8.36 -3.25 0.37
CA THR A 30 8.40 -4.73 0.34
C THR A 30 9.11 -5.36 1.53
N LYS A 31 10.09 -4.65 2.13
CA LYS A 31 10.90 -5.17 3.25
C LYS A 31 10.30 -4.85 4.61
N VAL A 32 9.42 -3.85 4.68
CA VAL A 32 8.99 -3.23 5.92
C VAL A 32 7.58 -3.70 6.29
N ARG A 33 7.46 -4.60 7.28
CA ARG A 33 6.18 -5.08 7.83
C ARG A 33 5.68 -4.17 8.94
N ILE A 34 4.99 -3.11 8.57
CA ILE A 34 4.48 -2.08 9.49
C ILE A 34 2.95 -2.18 9.62
N ASN A 35 2.43 -1.83 10.81
CA ASN A 35 1.00 -1.72 11.07
C ASN A 35 0.39 -0.58 10.23
N LYS A 36 -0.80 -0.79 9.65
CA LYS A 36 -1.47 0.18 8.75
C LYS A 36 -1.60 1.59 9.33
N TRP A 37 -1.72 1.71 10.65
CA TRP A 37 -1.92 2.99 11.32
C TRP A 37 -0.67 3.89 11.37
N ILE A 38 0.52 3.31 11.23
CA ILE A 38 1.79 4.05 11.31
C ILE A 38 1.98 4.99 10.11
N PRO A 39 1.93 4.53 8.84
CA PRO A 39 2.06 5.44 7.69
C PRO A 39 0.90 6.44 7.60
N LEU A 40 -0.30 6.06 8.07
CA LEU A 40 -1.43 6.99 8.16
C LEU A 40 -1.16 8.13 9.14
N SER A 41 -0.68 7.81 10.34
CA SER A 41 -0.38 8.82 11.36
C SER A 41 0.70 9.80 10.89
N ILE A 42 1.75 9.29 10.25
CA ILE A 42 2.80 10.12 9.64
C ILE A 42 2.23 11.05 8.56
N ALA A 43 1.38 10.54 7.68
CA ALA A 43 0.76 11.36 6.63
C ALA A 43 -0.08 12.50 7.24
N ILE A 44 -0.87 12.23 8.28
CA ILE A 44 -1.71 13.23 8.96
C ILE A 44 -0.84 14.29 9.65
N VAL A 45 0.18 13.87 10.40
CA VAL A 45 1.07 14.80 11.12
C VAL A 45 1.78 15.70 10.12
N LEU A 46 2.36 15.14 9.04
CA LEU A 46 3.02 15.94 8.00
C LEU A 46 2.05 16.89 7.30
N PHE A 47 0.80 16.45 7.07
CA PHE A 47 -0.25 17.29 6.47
C PHE A 47 -0.65 18.47 7.36
N ILE A 48 -0.71 18.27 8.68
CA ILE A 48 -0.98 19.36 9.63
C ILE A 48 0.21 20.30 9.68
N VAL A 49 1.43 19.76 9.80
CA VAL A 49 2.67 20.52 9.89
C VAL A 49 2.87 21.43 8.66
N GLN A 50 2.59 20.96 7.45
CA GLN A 50 2.69 21.80 6.26
C GLN A 50 1.71 22.98 6.23
N MET A 51 0.57 22.92 6.93
CA MET A 51 -0.38 24.06 6.96
C MET A 51 0.15 25.23 7.80
N PHE A 52 0.99 24.93 8.79
CA PHE A 52 1.53 25.95 9.71
C PHE A 52 2.95 26.39 9.35
N LEU A 53 3.62 25.74 8.40
CA LEU A 53 4.97 26.08 7.98
C LEU A 53 4.96 27.20 6.92
N PRO A 54 5.50 28.40 7.21
CA PRO A 54 5.71 29.41 6.19
C PRO A 54 6.81 28.95 5.22
N THR A 55 6.42 28.66 3.98
CA THR A 55 7.36 28.17 2.96
C THR A 55 8.09 29.32 2.27
N ASN A 56 9.10 29.88 2.94
CA ASN A 56 9.94 30.93 2.34
C ASN A 56 10.91 30.35 1.28
N ASN A 57 11.32 29.09 1.45
CA ASN A 57 12.22 28.42 0.53
C ASN A 57 11.44 27.74 -0.60
N ILE A 58 11.83 28.02 -1.85
CA ILE A 58 11.18 27.48 -3.05
C ILE A 58 11.23 25.96 -3.08
N TYR A 59 12.36 25.35 -2.67
CA TYR A 59 12.52 23.90 -2.60
C TYR A 59 11.56 23.25 -1.60
N VAL A 60 11.42 23.84 -0.41
CA VAL A 60 10.52 23.34 0.64
C VAL A 60 9.08 23.39 0.15
N ARG A 61 8.68 24.45 -0.57
CA ARG A 61 7.32 24.58 -1.11
C ARG A 61 6.93 23.44 -2.05
N TYR A 62 7.86 22.94 -2.86
CA TYR A 62 7.58 21.88 -3.82
C TYR A 62 7.80 20.47 -3.25
N ILE A 63 8.78 20.29 -2.36
CA ILE A 63 9.14 18.98 -1.82
C ILE A 63 8.25 18.58 -0.65
N LEU A 64 7.91 19.51 0.24
CA LEU A 64 7.18 19.21 1.46
C LEU A 64 5.81 18.56 1.20
N PRO A 65 5.01 18.97 0.20
CA PRO A 65 3.72 18.34 -0.11
C PRO A 65 3.86 16.92 -0.68
N LEU A 66 5.03 16.54 -1.21
CA LEU A 66 5.24 15.21 -1.79
C LEU A 66 5.22 14.13 -0.70
N PHE A 67 5.74 14.45 0.49
CA PHE A 67 5.87 13.47 1.58
C PHE A 67 4.52 12.97 2.11
N PRO A 68 3.55 13.82 2.52
CA PRO A 68 2.24 13.36 2.96
C PRO A 68 1.54 12.48 1.91
N VAL A 69 1.61 12.89 0.64
CA VAL A 69 1.03 12.15 -0.48
C VAL A 69 1.69 10.77 -0.62
N LEU A 70 3.02 10.70 -0.57
CA LEU A 70 3.76 9.44 -0.66
C LEU A 70 3.41 8.47 0.47
N PHE A 71 3.37 8.94 1.72
CA PHE A 71 2.98 8.12 2.87
C PHE A 71 1.51 7.69 2.80
N PHE A 72 0.64 8.54 2.27
CA PHE A 72 -0.77 8.21 2.05
C PHE A 72 -0.95 7.14 0.96
N LEU A 73 -0.23 7.22 -0.16
CA LEU A 73 -0.24 6.15 -1.17
C LEU A 73 0.25 4.82 -0.58
N TRP A 74 1.29 4.86 0.26
CA TRP A 74 1.79 3.66 0.92
C TRP A 74 0.74 3.05 1.88
N PHE A 75 0.04 3.88 2.65
CA PHE A 75 -1.09 3.43 3.47
C PHE A 75 -2.17 2.73 2.63
N MET A 76 -2.54 3.30 1.48
CA MET A 76 -3.51 2.71 0.55
C MET A 76 -3.05 1.34 0.02
N ASP A 77 -1.77 1.19 -0.29
CA ASP A 77 -1.21 -0.09 -0.75
C ASP A 77 -1.20 -1.15 0.34
N ILE A 78 -0.93 -0.78 1.60
CA ILE A 78 -1.07 -1.67 2.75
C ILE A 78 -2.53 -2.06 2.96
N MET A 79 -3.49 -1.15 2.79
CA MET A 79 -4.91 -1.48 2.89
C MET A 79 -5.35 -2.47 1.79
N GLN A 80 -4.86 -2.30 0.56
CA GLN A 80 -5.17 -3.19 -0.56
C GLN A 80 -4.48 -4.55 -0.42
N THR A 81 -3.21 -4.57 0.03
CA THR A 81 -2.39 -5.78 0.19
C THR A 81 -2.69 -6.54 1.48
N GLY A 82 -3.17 -5.84 2.52
CA GLY A 82 -3.38 -6.35 3.87
C GLY A 82 -4.48 -7.42 4.00
N LYS A 83 -5.31 -7.59 2.97
CA LYS A 83 -5.97 -8.86 2.73
C LYS A 83 -5.13 -9.64 1.73
N ALA A 84 -4.12 -10.35 2.24
CA ALA A 84 -3.66 -11.53 1.53
C ALA A 84 -4.93 -12.31 1.18
N LYS A 85 -5.20 -12.51 -0.12
CA LYS A 85 -6.17 -13.52 -0.56
C LYS A 85 -5.92 -14.69 0.36
N ASN A 86 -6.87 -14.99 1.25
CA ASN A 86 -6.74 -16.11 2.17
C ASN A 86 -6.29 -17.25 1.26
N LYS A 87 -5.05 -17.72 1.42
CA LYS A 87 -4.59 -18.87 0.65
C LYS A 87 -5.62 -19.91 1.02
N GLU A 88 -6.53 -20.19 0.08
CA GLU A 88 -7.60 -21.14 0.29
C GLU A 88 -6.89 -22.37 0.83
N LYS A 89 -7.28 -22.77 2.05
CA LYS A 89 -6.61 -23.89 2.73
C LYS A 89 -6.55 -24.99 1.69
N GLN A 90 -5.36 -25.39 1.26
CA GLN A 90 -5.23 -26.47 0.29
C GLN A 90 -6.00 -27.64 0.88
N ILE A 91 -7.12 -27.98 0.25
CA ILE A 91 -7.92 -29.12 0.64
C ILE A 91 -7.09 -30.31 0.17
N ILE A 92 -6.20 -30.78 1.04
CA ILE A 92 -5.48 -32.03 0.81
C ILE A 92 -6.56 -33.10 0.86
N ILE A 93 -7.05 -33.51 -0.32
CA ILE A 93 -7.97 -34.63 -0.46
C ILE A 93 -7.16 -35.86 -0.07
N LYS A 94 -7.19 -36.21 1.22
CA LYS A 94 -6.66 -37.48 1.68
C LYS A 94 -7.56 -38.58 1.11
N PRO A 95 -7.00 -39.65 0.54
CA PRO A 95 -7.80 -40.78 0.08
C PRO A 95 -8.63 -41.28 1.27
N LYS A 96 -9.95 -41.39 1.07
CA LYS A 96 -10.83 -42.00 2.06
C LYS A 96 -10.36 -43.44 2.29
N ALA A 97 -10.40 -43.90 3.54
CA ALA A 97 -10.03 -45.27 3.86
C ALA A 97 -10.88 -46.26 3.05
N LYS A 98 -10.25 -47.35 2.59
CA LYS A 98 -10.97 -48.45 1.91
C LYS A 98 -12.07 -48.94 2.85
N PRO A 99 -13.34 -49.05 2.38
CA PRO A 99 -14.40 -49.57 3.23
C PRO A 99 -14.03 -51.00 3.65
N ASN A 100 -13.89 -51.22 4.96
CA ASN A 100 -13.72 -52.56 5.48
C ASN A 100 -15.07 -53.28 5.37
N ARG A 101 -15.16 -54.23 4.43
CA ARG A 101 -16.38 -55.03 4.26
C ARG A 101 -16.53 -55.91 5.50
N VAL A 102 -17.48 -55.57 6.37
CA VAL A 102 -17.82 -56.40 7.55
C VAL A 102 -18.22 -57.79 7.05
N LYS A 103 -17.35 -58.77 7.29
CA LYS A 103 -17.66 -60.19 7.07
C LYS A 103 -18.39 -60.70 8.31
N ASN A 104 -19.63 -60.27 8.54
CA ASN A 104 -20.51 -61.06 9.41
C ASN A 104 -21.02 -62.24 8.56
N LYS A 105 -20.28 -63.35 8.65
CA LYS A 105 -20.79 -64.68 8.31
C LYS A 105 -21.81 -65.04 9.38
N ASN A 106 -23.06 -65.26 8.94
CA ASN A 106 -24.13 -66.05 9.55
C ASN A 106 -24.17 -66.11 11.08
N LYS A 107 -25.22 -65.53 11.67
CA LYS A 107 -25.80 -65.99 12.92
C LYS A 107 -27.20 -66.52 12.61
#